data_AF-A0A1H6BWS0-F1
#
_entry.id   AF-A0A1H6BWS0-F1
#
_cell.length_a   1.000
_cell.length_b   1.000
_cell.length_c   1.000
_cell.angle_alpha   90.00
_cell.angle_beta   90.00
_cell.angle_gamma   90.00
#
_symmetry.space_group_name_H-M   'P 1'
#
loop_
_entity.id
_entity.type
_entity.pdbx_description
1 polymer ?
#
loop_
_entity_poly.entity_id
_entity_poly.type
_entity_poly.pdbx_seq_one_letter_code
_entity_poly.pdbx_strand_id
1 'polypeptide(L)'
;MRSRDAALDGIRAFAALGVWLLHVGSNTGVMYREGMFAWMMSRLGIAVPIFFLLSGLLLYRPWARAVIDNTPRPKPLRYLWRRVLRVMPVYWLVTGLALWAWSSFDWLGWVKWMLLLQNFFQGDPVPDGLYQMWTLPIEMSFYVVLPLLAWLLHRFARRGNRPVRLLVGIGVLPVISIGTVAAARVFEVPQLALLLPYHLVYFACGMAMAVLSVWIGHSRVIDSLAPQLLVLAALLYAALSTGLAGPRTLTLPTISQSLWRVTLEAAVAVLLVAPFALASRPDSLRNRVLGNPVAAYLGRISYSFFLWHAPVITLQLKLTGAPPFAGDFTSVAVVSFLATLLLSVGSYHLVEVPALRLGRHRSAPSLPPTPAAPRPVAPAP
;
A
#
# COMPACT_ATOMS: atom_id res chain seq x y z
N MET A 1 -4.84 19.46 11.43
CA MET A 1 -3.90 18.71 10.57
C MET A 1 -4.67 18.21 9.34
N ARG A 2 -4.30 18.62 8.12
CA ARG A 2 -4.42 17.85 6.85
C ARG A 2 -5.81 17.37 6.38
N SER A 3 -6.57 18.21 5.69
CA SER A 3 -7.78 17.79 4.96
C SER A 3 -7.49 16.91 3.72
N ARG A 4 -6.34 17.08 3.06
CA ARG A 4 -5.99 16.34 1.83
C ARG A 4 -5.61 14.88 2.07
N ASP A 5 -5.10 14.55 3.26
CA ASP A 5 -4.63 13.19 3.57
C ASP A 5 -5.72 12.35 4.26
N ALA A 6 -6.66 12.97 4.97
CA ALA A 6 -7.69 12.26 5.73
C ALA A 6 -8.58 11.36 4.86
N ALA A 7 -9.00 11.82 3.67
CA ALA A 7 -9.79 10.98 2.77
C ALA A 7 -8.97 9.83 2.17
N LEU A 8 -7.66 10.04 1.91
CA LEU A 8 -6.76 8.99 1.46
C LEU A 8 -6.49 7.97 2.58
N ASP A 9 -6.44 8.41 3.84
CA ASP A 9 -6.40 7.53 5.01
C ASP A 9 -7.71 6.72 5.10
N GLY A 10 -8.87 7.33 4.83
CA GLY A 10 -10.13 6.62 4.69
C GLY A 10 -10.09 5.51 3.64
N ILE A 11 -9.55 5.78 2.45
CA ILE A 11 -9.35 4.76 1.40
C ILE A 11 -8.47 3.61 1.93
N ARG A 12 -7.39 3.91 2.67
CA ARG A 12 -6.55 2.88 3.30
C ARG A 12 -7.34 2.02 4.29
N ALA A 13 -8.23 2.63 5.08
CA ALA A 13 -9.09 1.90 6.01
C ALA A 13 -9.95 0.87 5.27
N PHE A 14 -10.67 1.32 4.24
CA PHE A 14 -11.52 0.43 3.43
C PHE A 14 -10.72 -0.63 2.68
N ALA A 15 -9.52 -0.31 2.18
CA ALA A 15 -8.63 -1.28 1.58
C ALA A 15 -8.19 -2.36 2.59
N ALA A 16 -7.81 -1.98 3.82
CA ALA A 16 -7.45 -2.95 4.86
C ALA A 16 -8.63 -3.85 5.25
N LEU A 17 -9.85 -3.29 5.33
CA LEU A 17 -11.06 -4.07 5.54
C LEU A 17 -11.33 -5.03 4.37
N GLY A 18 -11.10 -4.60 3.13
CA GLY A 18 -11.19 -5.47 1.95
C GLY A 18 -10.25 -6.67 2.02
N VAL A 19 -8.98 -6.46 2.39
CA VAL A 19 -8.00 -7.55 2.58
C VAL A 19 -8.45 -8.51 3.68
N TRP A 20 -8.88 -7.98 4.82
CA TRP A 20 -9.38 -8.83 5.91
C TRP A 20 -10.59 -9.65 5.49
N LEU A 21 -11.58 -9.04 4.83
CA LEU A 21 -12.79 -9.71 4.38
C LEU A 21 -12.49 -10.78 3.31
N LEU A 22 -11.55 -10.51 2.40
CA LEU A 22 -11.01 -11.51 1.48
C LEU A 22 -10.50 -12.73 2.26
N HIS A 23 -9.68 -12.51 3.29
CA HIS A 23 -9.07 -13.60 4.04
C HIS A 23 -10.05 -14.34 4.93
N VAL A 24 -11.04 -13.68 5.53
CA VAL A 24 -12.15 -14.36 6.20
C VAL A 24 -12.88 -15.23 5.19
N GLY A 25 -13.25 -14.68 4.04
CA GLY A 25 -13.96 -15.39 2.97
C GLY A 25 -13.18 -16.57 2.39
N SER A 26 -11.87 -16.41 2.25
CA SER A 26 -10.94 -17.46 1.84
C SER A 26 -10.91 -18.58 2.86
N ASN A 27 -10.59 -18.27 4.11
CA ASN A 27 -10.36 -19.27 5.15
C ASN A 27 -11.66 -19.99 5.60
N THR A 28 -12.82 -19.39 5.36
CA THR A 28 -14.14 -20.01 5.61
C THR A 28 -14.78 -20.64 4.37
N GLY A 29 -14.07 -20.60 3.24
CA GLY A 29 -14.48 -21.21 1.97
C GLY A 29 -15.61 -20.52 1.23
N VAL A 30 -16.13 -19.40 1.74
CA VAL A 30 -17.20 -18.62 1.12
C VAL A 30 -16.85 -18.20 -0.30
N MET A 31 -15.60 -17.83 -0.57
CA MET A 31 -15.19 -17.39 -1.91
C MET A 31 -15.13 -18.51 -2.96
N TYR A 32 -15.24 -19.78 -2.54
CA TYR A 32 -15.28 -20.95 -3.42
C TYR A 32 -16.71 -21.43 -3.72
N ARG A 33 -17.72 -20.80 -3.11
CA ARG A 33 -19.13 -21.09 -3.40
C ARG A 33 -19.55 -20.53 -4.75
N GLU A 34 -20.73 -20.93 -5.21
CA GLU A 34 -21.34 -20.41 -6.42
C GLU A 34 -21.88 -18.98 -6.22
N GLY A 35 -22.13 -18.29 -7.34
CA GLY A 35 -22.78 -16.99 -7.35
C GLY A 35 -21.83 -15.77 -7.29
N MET A 36 -22.43 -14.60 -7.53
CA MET A 36 -21.71 -13.33 -7.67
C MET A 36 -21.06 -12.86 -6.36
N PHE A 37 -21.67 -13.16 -5.21
CA PHE A 37 -21.10 -12.78 -3.92
C PHE A 37 -19.70 -13.38 -3.70
N ALA A 38 -19.54 -14.68 -3.97
CA ALA A 38 -18.24 -15.35 -3.89
C ALA A 38 -17.23 -14.76 -4.90
N TRP A 39 -17.69 -14.36 -6.09
CA TRP A 39 -16.85 -13.71 -7.10
C TRP A 39 -16.34 -12.35 -6.64
N MET A 40 -17.25 -11.49 -6.17
CA MET A 40 -16.89 -10.19 -5.64
C MET A 40 -15.96 -10.34 -4.44
N MET A 41 -16.24 -11.25 -3.52
CA MET A 41 -15.39 -11.49 -2.35
C MET A 41 -13.96 -11.90 -2.75
N SER A 42 -13.81 -12.80 -3.73
CA SER A 42 -12.50 -13.26 -4.22
C SER A 42 -11.63 -12.16 -4.84
N ARG A 43 -12.22 -11.01 -5.20
CA ARG A 43 -11.54 -9.88 -5.84
C ARG A 43 -11.28 -8.70 -4.92
N LEU A 44 -11.62 -8.81 -3.64
CA LEU A 44 -11.25 -7.82 -2.62
C LEU A 44 -9.72 -7.69 -2.46
N GLY A 45 -8.93 -8.61 -3.04
CA GLY A 45 -7.48 -8.47 -3.23
C GLY A 45 -7.05 -7.21 -3.99
N ILE A 46 -7.96 -6.55 -4.71
CA ILE A 46 -7.78 -5.21 -5.32
C ILE A 46 -7.24 -4.17 -4.32
N ALA A 47 -7.48 -4.37 -3.03
CA ALA A 47 -6.94 -3.53 -1.96
C ALA A 47 -5.41 -3.39 -2.02
N VAL A 48 -4.68 -4.44 -2.41
CA VAL A 48 -3.21 -4.41 -2.51
C VAL A 48 -2.74 -3.44 -3.62
N PRO A 49 -3.23 -3.54 -4.87
CA PRO A 49 -3.05 -2.51 -5.89
C PRO A 49 -3.34 -1.08 -5.42
N ILE A 50 -4.42 -0.88 -4.65
CA ILE A 50 -4.77 0.44 -4.09
C ILE A 50 -3.68 0.92 -3.13
N PHE A 51 -3.16 0.06 -2.23
CA PHE A 51 -2.05 0.41 -1.34
C PHE A 51 -0.78 0.77 -2.12
N PHE A 52 -0.39 -0.02 -3.13
CA PHE A 52 0.78 0.27 -3.96
C PHE A 52 0.65 1.59 -4.72
N LEU A 53 -0.53 1.86 -5.27
CA LEU A 53 -0.83 3.13 -5.92
C LEU A 53 -0.76 4.30 -4.93
N LEU A 54 -1.34 4.17 -3.73
CA LEU A 54 -1.24 5.21 -2.71
C LEU A 54 0.21 5.43 -2.25
N SER A 55 1.02 4.37 -2.18
CA SER A 55 2.45 4.46 -1.89
C SER A 55 3.22 5.18 -3.01
N GLY A 56 2.94 4.86 -4.28
CA GLY A 56 3.47 5.62 -5.42
C GLY A 56 3.08 7.10 -5.37
N LEU A 57 1.80 7.40 -5.09
CA LEU A 57 1.25 8.75 -5.01
C LEU A 57 1.92 9.58 -3.91
N LEU A 58 1.86 9.11 -2.68
CA LEU A 58 2.26 9.89 -1.51
C LEU A 58 3.78 9.98 -1.38
N LEU A 59 4.51 8.91 -1.72
CA LEU A 59 5.95 8.89 -1.56
C LEU A 59 6.66 9.62 -2.70
N TYR A 60 6.12 9.60 -3.92
CA TYR A 60 6.72 10.30 -5.05
C TYR A 60 6.37 11.79 -5.13
N ARG A 61 5.22 12.22 -4.56
CA ARG A 61 4.78 13.64 -4.60
C ARG A 61 5.86 14.65 -4.18
N PRO A 62 6.62 14.46 -3.08
CA PRO A 62 7.71 15.39 -2.72
C PRO A 62 8.84 15.46 -3.75
N TRP A 63 9.13 14.35 -4.43
CA TRP A 63 10.16 14.30 -5.49
C TRP A 63 9.67 14.98 -6.76
N ALA A 64 8.42 14.72 -7.17
CA ALA A 64 7.79 15.42 -8.28
C ALA A 64 7.78 16.94 -8.03
N ARG A 65 7.43 17.38 -6.81
CA ARG A 65 7.48 18.78 -6.40
C ARG A 65 8.87 19.39 -6.51
N ALA A 66 9.91 18.66 -6.08
CA ALA A 66 11.29 19.12 -6.20
C ALA A 66 11.72 19.35 -7.66
N VAL A 67 11.16 18.59 -8.60
CA VAL A 67 11.44 18.75 -10.03
C VAL A 67 10.61 19.89 -10.63
N ILE A 68 9.30 19.89 -10.39
CA ILE A 68 8.34 20.82 -11.04
C ILE A 68 8.50 22.23 -10.47
N ASP A 69 8.49 22.37 -9.15
CA ASP A 69 8.52 23.67 -8.45
C ASP A 69 9.95 24.12 -8.13
N ASN A 70 10.96 23.36 -8.57
CA ASN A 70 12.38 23.64 -8.31
C ASN A 70 12.72 23.77 -6.81
N THR A 71 12.06 22.98 -5.96
CA THR A 71 12.28 22.98 -4.49
C THR A 71 13.36 21.96 -4.06
N PRO A 72 13.91 22.08 -2.84
CA PRO A 72 14.90 21.13 -2.34
C PRO A 72 14.39 19.67 -2.36
N ARG A 73 15.24 18.75 -2.85
CA ARG A 73 14.89 17.34 -2.94
C ARG A 73 14.84 16.68 -1.55
N PRO A 74 13.98 15.65 -1.36
CA PRO A 74 14.06 14.82 -0.17
C PRO A 74 15.44 14.14 -0.05
N LYS A 75 15.96 14.05 1.18
CA LYS A 75 17.21 13.32 1.46
C LYS A 75 16.94 11.80 1.43
N PRO A 76 17.60 11.00 0.54
CA PRO A 76 17.32 9.56 0.38
C PRO A 76 17.41 8.76 1.68
N LEU A 77 18.51 8.88 2.43
CA LEU A 77 18.71 8.14 3.68
C LEU A 77 17.65 8.46 4.73
N ARG A 78 17.28 9.74 4.86
CA ARG A 78 16.22 10.18 5.79
C ARG A 78 14.85 9.69 5.35
N TYR A 79 14.64 9.51 4.05
CA TYR A 79 13.43 8.90 3.52
C TYR A 79 13.39 7.40 3.88
N LEU A 80 14.44 6.64 3.57
CA LEU A 80 14.55 5.20 3.83
C LEU A 80 14.41 4.88 5.32
N TRP A 81 15.12 5.61 6.19
CA TRP A 81 15.03 5.42 7.63
C TRP A 81 13.60 5.59 8.16
N ARG A 82 12.86 6.58 7.64
CA ARG A 82 11.45 6.78 8.00
C ARG A 82 10.53 5.69 7.46
N ARG A 83 10.90 4.99 6.39
CA ARG A 83 10.17 3.83 5.90
C ARG A 83 10.43 2.61 6.79
N VAL A 84 11.69 2.35 7.13
CA VAL A 84 12.08 1.28 8.06
C VAL A 84 11.35 1.43 9.40
N LEU A 85 11.38 2.62 10.02
CA LEU A 85 10.67 2.88 11.28
C LEU A 85 9.14 2.81 11.17
N ARG A 86 8.57 2.94 9.97
CA ARG A 86 7.13 2.85 9.74
C ARG A 86 6.66 1.40 9.58
N VAL A 87 7.50 0.53 9.04
CA VAL A 87 7.14 -0.84 8.62
C VAL A 87 7.68 -1.86 9.62
N MET A 88 9.00 -1.84 9.86
CA MET A 88 9.71 -2.94 10.53
C MET A 88 9.30 -3.20 11.98
N PRO A 89 9.08 -2.19 12.85
CA PRO A 89 8.83 -2.46 14.27
C PRO A 89 7.58 -3.32 14.53
N VAL A 90 6.44 -2.96 13.93
CA VAL A 90 5.21 -3.75 14.08
C VAL A 90 5.30 -5.04 13.28
N TYR A 91 5.97 -5.03 12.13
CA TYR A 91 6.22 -6.24 11.34
C TYR A 91 6.98 -7.29 12.16
N TRP A 92 8.08 -6.91 12.81
CA TRP A 92 8.88 -7.79 13.66
C TRP A 92 8.07 -8.33 14.84
N LEU A 93 7.26 -7.48 15.48
CA LEU A 93 6.40 -7.92 16.57
C LEU A 93 5.44 -9.02 16.10
N VAL A 94 4.66 -8.75 15.05
CA VAL A 94 3.61 -9.68 14.60
C VAL A 94 4.22 -10.95 14.00
N THR A 95 5.21 -10.78 13.13
CA THR A 95 5.87 -11.91 12.46
C THR A 95 6.63 -12.75 13.48
N GLY A 96 7.35 -12.13 14.41
CA GLY A 96 8.09 -12.84 15.46
C GLY A 96 7.17 -13.64 16.37
N LEU A 97 6.04 -13.05 16.79
CA LEU A 97 5.04 -13.76 17.60
C LEU A 97 4.40 -14.93 16.85
N ALA A 98 4.02 -14.75 15.59
CA ALA A 98 3.43 -15.82 14.80
C ALA A 98 4.41 -16.96 14.52
N LEU A 99 5.68 -16.63 14.18
CA LEU A 99 6.71 -17.64 14.00
C LEU A 99 6.99 -18.39 15.30
N TRP A 100 7.11 -17.68 16.42
CA TRP A 100 7.34 -18.29 17.72
C TRP A 100 6.19 -19.23 18.14
N ALA A 101 4.95 -18.83 17.89
CA ALA A 101 3.79 -19.54 18.41
C ALA A 101 3.51 -20.87 17.70
N TRP A 102 3.78 -20.98 16.39
CA TRP A 102 3.44 -22.20 15.64
C TRP A 102 4.23 -22.44 14.34
N SER A 103 5.33 -21.74 14.07
CA SER A 103 6.19 -22.08 12.92
C SER A 103 7.17 -23.19 13.25
N SER A 104 7.45 -24.06 12.27
CA SER A 104 8.48 -25.10 12.33
C SER A 104 9.81 -24.67 11.69
N PHE A 105 10.00 -23.38 11.41
CA PHE A 105 11.22 -22.90 10.76
C PHE A 105 12.48 -23.04 11.61
N ASP A 106 13.56 -23.35 10.91
CA ASP A 106 14.92 -23.21 11.41
C ASP A 106 15.35 -21.74 11.48
N TRP A 107 16.56 -21.52 12.00
CA TRP A 107 17.14 -20.18 12.10
C TRP A 107 17.17 -19.43 10.77
N LEU A 108 17.45 -20.11 9.66
CA LEU A 108 17.51 -19.47 8.35
C LEU A 108 16.13 -19.01 7.88
N GLY A 109 15.09 -19.83 8.09
CA GLY A 109 13.70 -19.44 7.85
C GLY A 109 13.30 -18.20 8.66
N TRP A 110 13.65 -18.16 9.94
CA TRP A 110 13.45 -16.98 10.78
C TRP A 110 14.12 -15.72 10.22
N VAL A 111 15.40 -15.81 9.83
CA VAL A 111 16.14 -14.69 9.24
C VAL A 111 15.47 -14.20 7.96
N LYS A 112 15.08 -15.11 7.06
CA LYS A 112 14.41 -14.75 5.79
C LYS A 112 13.14 -13.94 6.06
N TRP A 113 12.31 -14.37 7.00
CA TRP A 113 11.07 -13.66 7.35
C TRP A 113 11.33 -12.35 8.09
N MET A 114 12.20 -12.33 9.11
CA MET A 114 12.53 -11.10 9.85
C MET A 114 13.12 -9.99 8.96
N LEU A 115 13.75 -10.35 7.84
CA LEU A 115 14.37 -9.42 6.90
C LEU A 115 13.56 -9.18 5.62
N LEU A 116 12.31 -9.68 5.53
CA LEU A 116 11.45 -9.53 4.35
C LEU A 116 12.06 -10.13 3.05
N LEU A 117 12.78 -11.25 3.18
CA LEU A 117 13.45 -11.92 2.07
C LEU A 117 12.66 -13.09 1.47
N GLN A 118 11.55 -13.49 2.09
CA GLN A 118 10.78 -14.69 1.74
C GLN A 118 10.33 -14.74 0.28
N ASN A 119 10.12 -13.60 -0.39
CA ASN A 119 9.71 -13.57 -1.80
C ASN A 119 10.84 -13.93 -2.77
N PHE A 120 12.10 -13.92 -2.34
CA PHE A 120 13.26 -14.20 -3.19
C PHE A 120 13.68 -15.67 -3.15
N PHE A 121 13.15 -16.45 -2.21
CA PHE A 121 13.45 -17.87 -2.03
C PHE A 121 12.26 -18.72 -2.44
N GLN A 122 12.40 -19.45 -3.55
CA GLN A 122 11.36 -20.33 -4.08
C GLN A 122 11.25 -21.61 -3.26
N GLY A 123 10.03 -22.11 -3.09
CA GLY A 123 9.77 -23.40 -2.43
C GLY A 123 9.79 -23.36 -0.90
N ASP A 124 10.18 -22.24 -0.29
CA ASP A 124 10.06 -22.07 1.16
C ASP A 124 8.57 -22.14 1.57
N PRO A 125 8.24 -22.83 2.66
CA PRO A 125 6.88 -22.85 3.20
C PRO A 125 6.41 -21.43 3.53
N VAL A 126 5.11 -21.20 3.45
CA VAL A 126 4.49 -20.00 4.01
C VAL A 126 3.94 -20.37 5.39
N PRO A 127 4.40 -19.75 6.48
CA PRO A 127 3.85 -20.02 7.81
C PRO A 127 2.38 -19.66 7.89
N ASP A 128 1.66 -20.47 8.67
CA ASP A 128 0.26 -20.22 8.99
C ASP A 128 0.10 -18.80 9.57
N GLY A 129 -0.91 -18.08 9.06
CA GLY A 129 -1.20 -16.71 9.50
C GLY A 129 -0.29 -15.62 8.93
N LEU A 130 0.68 -15.94 8.07
CA LEU A 130 1.56 -14.94 7.43
C LEU A 130 1.42 -14.86 5.91
N TYR A 131 0.41 -15.52 5.35
CA TYR A 131 0.19 -15.65 3.90
C TYR A 131 -0.10 -14.36 3.16
N GLN A 132 -0.40 -13.25 3.84
CA GLN A 132 -0.59 -11.92 3.26
C GLN A 132 0.70 -11.12 3.15
N MET A 133 1.75 -11.52 3.88
CA MET A 133 2.98 -10.73 4.04
C MET A 133 3.85 -10.69 2.78
N TRP A 134 3.54 -11.47 1.75
CA TRP A 134 4.23 -11.42 0.46
C TRP A 134 4.17 -10.03 -0.20
N THR A 135 3.23 -9.16 0.17
CA THR A 135 3.15 -7.80 -0.38
C THR A 135 4.23 -6.87 0.21
N LEU A 136 4.74 -7.15 1.41
CA LEU A 136 5.66 -6.27 2.13
C LEU A 136 7.07 -6.23 1.52
N PRO A 137 7.69 -7.35 1.10
CA PRO A 137 8.95 -7.30 0.34
C PRO A 137 8.85 -6.47 -0.93
N ILE A 138 7.71 -6.50 -1.62
CA ILE A 138 7.45 -5.73 -2.85
C ILE A 138 7.40 -4.23 -2.52
N GLU A 139 6.66 -3.86 -1.48
CA GLU A 139 6.58 -2.47 -1.05
C GLU A 139 7.94 -1.93 -0.56
N MET A 140 8.69 -2.71 0.24
CA MET A 140 10.03 -2.34 0.68
C MET A 140 11.01 -2.24 -0.48
N SER A 141 10.92 -3.12 -1.47
CA SER A 141 11.71 -3.02 -2.72
C SER A 141 11.42 -1.72 -3.45
N PHE A 142 10.14 -1.32 -3.56
CA PHE A 142 9.79 -0.02 -4.14
C PHE A 142 10.40 1.14 -3.35
N TYR A 143 10.38 1.08 -2.01
CA TYR A 143 10.98 2.12 -1.17
C TYR A 143 12.49 2.25 -1.41
N VAL A 144 13.20 1.14 -1.55
CA VAL A 144 14.64 1.13 -1.84
C VAL A 144 14.93 1.69 -3.24
N VAL A 145 14.14 1.32 -4.25
CA VAL A 145 14.35 1.74 -5.64
C VAL A 145 13.93 3.20 -5.88
N LEU A 146 12.94 3.72 -5.14
CA LEU A 146 12.32 5.02 -5.41
C LEU A 146 13.32 6.20 -5.47
N PRO A 147 14.31 6.37 -4.56
CA PRO A 147 15.26 7.47 -4.65
C PRO A 147 16.12 7.43 -5.92
N LEU A 148 16.54 6.23 -6.36
CA LEU A 148 17.29 6.04 -7.61
C LEU A 148 16.42 6.39 -8.82
N LEU A 149 15.19 5.86 -8.85
CA LEU A 149 14.21 6.16 -9.88
C LEU A 149 13.91 7.66 -9.96
N ALA A 150 13.69 8.31 -8.82
CA ALA A 150 13.44 9.75 -8.74
C ALA A 150 14.64 10.58 -9.25
N TRP A 151 15.87 10.13 -8.98
CA TRP A 151 17.07 10.77 -9.51
C TRP A 151 17.17 10.64 -11.04
N LEU A 152 16.92 9.45 -11.59
CA LEU A 152 16.89 9.20 -13.04
C LEU A 152 15.81 10.06 -13.72
N LEU A 153 14.58 10.05 -13.20
CA LEU A 153 13.47 10.83 -13.70
C LEU A 153 13.75 12.33 -13.63
N HIS A 154 14.39 12.81 -12.55
CA HIS A 154 14.81 14.20 -12.45
C HIS A 154 15.82 14.57 -13.55
N ARG A 155 16.87 13.76 -13.74
CA ARG A 155 17.89 14.01 -14.77
C ARG A 155 17.27 14.00 -16.16
N PHE A 156 16.35 13.07 -16.42
CA PHE A 156 15.58 13.04 -17.65
C PHE A 156 14.78 14.34 -17.79
N ALA A 157 13.90 14.68 -16.85
CA ALA A 157 12.98 15.82 -16.95
C ALA A 157 13.65 17.19 -17.14
N ARG A 158 14.91 17.38 -16.75
CA ARG A 158 15.62 18.68 -16.87
C ARG A 158 15.79 19.20 -18.30
N ARG A 159 15.78 18.35 -19.33
CA ARG A 159 16.04 18.79 -20.73
C ARG A 159 14.78 19.23 -21.50
N GLY A 160 13.72 19.70 -20.82
CA GLY A 160 12.47 20.08 -21.48
C GLY A 160 11.31 20.34 -20.51
N ASN A 161 10.07 20.15 -20.98
CA ASN A 161 8.88 20.27 -20.15
C ASN A 161 8.90 19.22 -19.03
N ARG A 162 9.15 19.67 -17.80
CA ARG A 162 9.44 18.79 -16.66
C ARG A 162 8.26 17.86 -16.33
N PRO A 163 7.02 18.33 -16.11
CA PRO A 163 5.86 17.44 -15.90
C PRO A 163 5.67 16.39 -17.00
N VAL A 164 5.68 16.80 -18.27
CA VAL A 164 5.44 15.89 -19.40
C VAL A 164 6.51 14.80 -19.44
N ARG A 165 7.77 15.17 -19.25
CA ARG A 165 8.88 14.20 -19.28
C ARG A 165 8.90 13.30 -18.05
N LEU A 166 8.47 13.79 -16.89
CA LEU A 166 8.23 12.91 -15.74
C LEU A 166 7.17 11.85 -16.08
N LEU A 167 6.04 12.25 -16.68
CA LEU A 167 4.99 11.30 -17.08
C LEU A 167 5.48 10.29 -18.13
N VAL A 168 6.22 10.74 -19.15
CA VAL A 168 6.82 9.86 -20.16
C VAL A 168 7.78 8.85 -19.51
N GLY A 169 8.67 9.32 -18.61
CA GLY A 169 9.60 8.43 -17.91
C GLY A 169 8.89 7.42 -16.99
N ILE A 170 7.82 7.85 -16.29
CA ILE A 170 6.98 6.97 -15.48
C ILE A 170 6.25 5.94 -16.36
N GLY A 171 5.88 6.31 -17.59
CA GLY A 171 5.21 5.44 -18.57
C GLY A 171 6.01 4.18 -18.96
N VAL A 172 7.31 4.14 -18.68
CA VAL A 172 8.14 2.93 -18.88
C VAL A 172 7.81 1.84 -17.84
N LEU A 173 7.40 2.22 -16.63
CA LEU A 173 7.19 1.28 -15.52
C LEU A 173 6.02 0.30 -15.75
N PRO A 174 4.83 0.74 -16.25
CA PRO A 174 3.79 -0.19 -16.67
C PRO A 174 4.25 -1.17 -17.75
N VAL A 175 5.09 -0.74 -18.69
CA VAL A 175 5.61 -1.63 -19.76
C VAL A 175 6.46 -2.75 -19.15
N ILE A 176 7.33 -2.44 -18.18
CA ILE A 176 8.09 -3.44 -17.43
C ILE A 176 7.14 -4.39 -16.68
N SER A 177 6.09 -3.85 -16.08
CA SER A 177 5.06 -4.63 -15.38
C SER A 177 4.38 -5.62 -16.30
N ILE A 178 3.88 -5.17 -17.44
CA ILE A 178 3.20 -6.02 -18.42
C ILE A 178 4.14 -7.07 -19.01
N GLY A 179 5.38 -6.68 -19.34
CA GLY A 179 6.42 -7.61 -19.78
C GLY A 179 6.70 -8.70 -18.74
N THR A 180 6.78 -8.32 -17.46
CA THR A 180 6.99 -9.28 -16.36
C THR A 180 5.78 -10.20 -16.17
N VAL A 181 4.56 -9.67 -16.28
CA VAL A 181 3.32 -10.47 -16.22
C VAL A 181 3.27 -11.51 -17.34
N ALA A 182 3.60 -11.10 -18.56
CA ALA A 182 3.68 -12.01 -19.70
C ALA A 182 4.79 -13.06 -19.50
N ALA A 183 6.00 -12.63 -19.11
CA ALA A 183 7.14 -13.51 -18.87
C ALA A 183 6.85 -14.57 -17.79
N ALA A 184 6.16 -14.19 -16.70
CA ALA A 184 5.79 -15.11 -15.61
C ALA A 184 4.96 -16.31 -16.09
N ARG A 185 4.23 -16.13 -17.20
CA ARG A 185 3.33 -17.13 -17.76
C ARG A 185 3.94 -17.84 -18.96
N VAL A 186 4.65 -17.12 -19.83
CA VAL A 186 5.34 -17.69 -21.00
C VAL A 186 6.49 -18.60 -20.60
N PHE A 187 7.27 -18.20 -19.59
CA PHE A 187 8.39 -19.00 -19.09
C PHE A 187 8.02 -19.87 -17.90
N GLU A 188 6.73 -19.93 -17.53
CA GLU A 188 6.24 -20.72 -16.40
C GLU A 188 6.97 -20.43 -15.07
N VAL A 189 7.30 -19.15 -14.85
CA VAL A 189 7.94 -18.67 -13.62
C VAL A 189 6.93 -17.88 -12.78
N PRO A 190 5.96 -18.53 -12.10
CA PRO A 190 4.92 -17.84 -11.33
C PRO A 190 5.50 -16.99 -10.19
N GLN A 191 6.72 -17.29 -9.73
CA GLN A 191 7.43 -16.52 -8.71
C GLN A 191 7.59 -15.04 -9.07
N LEU A 192 7.65 -14.69 -10.37
CA LEU A 192 7.75 -13.30 -10.78
C LEU A 192 6.59 -12.44 -10.25
N ALA A 193 5.42 -13.05 -9.97
CA ALA A 193 4.28 -12.38 -9.35
C ALA A 193 4.52 -11.94 -7.90
N LEU A 194 5.59 -12.42 -7.25
CA LEU A 194 5.99 -12.03 -5.90
C LEU A 194 7.09 -10.94 -5.91
N LEU A 195 7.47 -10.43 -7.08
CA LEU A 195 8.55 -9.45 -7.22
C LEU A 195 8.01 -8.09 -7.67
N LEU A 196 8.74 -7.03 -7.28
CA LEU A 196 8.40 -5.64 -7.62
C LEU A 196 8.11 -5.42 -9.12
N PRO A 197 8.88 -5.95 -10.09
CA PRO A 197 8.66 -5.68 -11.50
C PRO A 197 7.24 -6.00 -11.96
N TYR A 198 6.61 -7.08 -11.46
CA TYR A 198 5.23 -7.46 -11.80
C TYR A 198 4.19 -6.41 -11.37
N HIS A 199 4.49 -5.59 -10.38
CA HIS A 199 3.55 -4.64 -9.75
C HIS A 199 3.85 -3.17 -10.04
N LEU A 200 4.86 -2.89 -10.86
CA LEU A 200 5.29 -1.52 -11.17
C LEU A 200 4.17 -0.65 -11.74
N VAL A 201 3.19 -1.22 -12.44
CA VAL A 201 2.03 -0.48 -12.97
C VAL A 201 1.27 0.28 -11.89
N TYR A 202 1.02 -0.33 -10.72
CA TYR A 202 0.23 0.31 -9.66
C TYR A 202 0.99 1.48 -9.04
N PHE A 203 2.28 1.27 -8.74
CA PHE A 203 3.16 2.35 -8.26
C PHE A 203 3.27 3.48 -9.28
N ALA A 204 3.40 3.14 -10.57
CA ALA A 204 3.49 4.12 -11.66
C ALA A 204 2.22 4.96 -11.80
N CYS A 205 1.03 4.35 -11.71
CA CYS A 205 -0.24 5.07 -11.67
C CYS A 205 -0.28 6.07 -10.49
N GLY A 206 0.20 5.66 -9.33
CA GLY A 206 0.37 6.53 -8.17
C GLY A 206 1.33 7.70 -8.43
N MET A 207 2.52 7.40 -8.97
CA MET A 207 3.54 8.38 -9.31
C MET A 207 3.05 9.38 -10.36
N ALA A 208 2.31 8.93 -11.36
CA ALA A 208 1.69 9.79 -12.38
C ALA A 208 0.65 10.73 -11.74
N MET A 209 -0.22 10.20 -10.87
CA MET A 209 -1.13 11.04 -10.09
C MET A 209 -0.38 12.03 -9.18
N ALA A 210 0.77 11.67 -8.64
CA ALA A 210 1.60 12.58 -7.87
C ALA A 210 2.06 13.78 -8.72
N VAL A 211 2.56 13.52 -9.93
CA VAL A 211 2.98 14.54 -10.91
C VAL A 211 1.80 15.44 -11.28
N LEU A 212 0.68 14.86 -11.69
CA LEU A 212 -0.54 15.61 -12.03
C LEU A 212 -0.99 16.47 -10.85
N SER A 213 -0.99 15.91 -9.64
CA SER A 213 -1.44 16.63 -8.44
C SER A 213 -0.59 17.84 -8.03
N VAL A 214 0.64 17.91 -8.55
CA VAL A 214 1.55 19.05 -8.39
C VAL A 214 1.41 19.99 -9.58
N TRP A 215 1.42 19.45 -10.80
CA TRP A 215 1.41 20.25 -12.03
C TRP A 215 0.11 21.00 -12.27
N ILE A 216 -1.04 20.32 -12.17
CA ILE A 216 -2.36 20.92 -12.40
C ILE A 216 -3.06 21.30 -11.09
N GLY A 217 -2.55 20.83 -9.95
CA GLY A 217 -3.15 21.09 -8.63
C GLY A 217 -4.53 20.45 -8.47
N HIS A 218 -5.59 21.24 -8.66
CA HIS A 218 -6.98 20.82 -8.54
C HIS A 218 -7.65 20.75 -9.92
N SER A 219 -8.16 19.59 -10.31
CA SER A 219 -8.86 19.38 -11.58
C SER A 219 -10.37 19.54 -11.42
N ARG A 220 -10.94 20.59 -12.04
CA ARG A 220 -12.40 20.81 -12.09
C ARG A 220 -13.14 19.71 -12.85
N VAL A 221 -12.53 19.15 -13.90
CA VAL A 221 -13.12 18.06 -14.70
C VAL A 221 -13.22 16.77 -13.89
N ILE A 222 -12.17 16.42 -13.14
CA ILE A 222 -12.22 15.25 -12.25
C ILE A 222 -13.20 15.47 -11.10
N ASP A 223 -13.31 16.70 -10.61
CA ASP A 223 -14.28 17.05 -9.57
C ASP A 223 -15.72 16.88 -10.06
N SER A 224 -16.05 17.37 -11.25
CA SER A 224 -17.38 17.27 -11.84
C SER A 224 -17.75 15.84 -12.24
N LEU A 225 -16.77 15.04 -12.65
CA LEU A 225 -16.96 13.63 -13.03
C LEU A 225 -16.77 12.65 -11.87
N ALA A 226 -16.50 13.13 -10.65
CA ALA A 226 -16.16 12.25 -9.53
C ALA A 226 -17.18 11.12 -9.30
N PRO A 227 -18.51 11.35 -9.28
CA PRO A 227 -19.49 10.27 -9.15
C PRO A 227 -19.40 9.24 -10.29
N GLN A 228 -19.26 9.68 -11.53
CA GLN A 228 -19.18 8.83 -12.72
C GLN A 228 -17.91 7.97 -12.69
N LEU A 229 -16.78 8.54 -12.23
CA LEU A 229 -15.53 7.79 -12.06
C LEU A 229 -15.69 6.70 -10.99
N LEU A 230 -16.37 6.97 -9.89
CA LEU A 230 -16.62 5.98 -8.82
C LEU A 230 -17.61 4.89 -9.27
N VAL A 231 -18.66 5.24 -10.02
CA VAL A 231 -19.57 4.26 -10.63
C VAL A 231 -18.82 3.39 -11.63
N LEU A 232 -18.00 3.99 -12.50
CA LEU A 232 -17.18 3.23 -13.43
C LEU A 232 -16.19 2.32 -12.70
N ALA A 233 -15.59 2.76 -11.60
CA ALA A 233 -14.74 1.92 -10.76
C ALA A 233 -15.52 0.70 -10.23
N ALA A 234 -16.75 0.89 -9.77
CA ALA A 234 -17.61 -0.21 -9.30
C ALA A 234 -18.00 -1.18 -10.44
N LEU A 235 -18.30 -0.68 -11.63
CA LEU A 235 -18.59 -1.50 -12.80
C LEU A 235 -17.37 -2.31 -13.26
N LEU A 236 -16.18 -1.69 -13.30
CA LEU A 236 -14.94 -2.38 -13.63
C LEU A 236 -14.54 -3.39 -12.54
N TYR A 237 -14.87 -3.12 -11.27
CA TYR A 237 -14.73 -4.09 -10.19
C TYR A 237 -15.67 -5.29 -10.36
N ALA A 238 -16.91 -5.07 -10.80
CA ALA A 238 -17.83 -6.15 -11.15
C ALA A 238 -17.28 -6.98 -12.31
N ALA A 239 -16.72 -6.35 -13.35
CA ALA A 239 -16.05 -7.06 -14.46
C ALA A 239 -14.80 -7.85 -14.00
N LEU A 240 -13.98 -7.27 -13.11
CA LEU A 240 -12.86 -7.95 -12.44
C LEU A 240 -13.33 -9.18 -11.65
N SER A 241 -14.55 -9.14 -11.12
CA SER A 241 -15.23 -10.21 -10.40
C SER A 241 -15.89 -11.24 -11.32
N THR A 242 -15.29 -11.53 -12.47
CA THR A 242 -15.72 -12.59 -13.38
C THR A 242 -14.54 -13.46 -13.80
N GLY A 243 -14.81 -14.52 -14.57
CA GLY A 243 -13.78 -15.38 -15.15
C GLY A 243 -12.81 -14.67 -16.11
N LEU A 244 -13.15 -13.44 -16.55
CA LEU A 244 -12.28 -12.60 -17.38
C LEU A 244 -10.92 -12.35 -16.73
N ALA A 245 -10.91 -12.11 -15.42
CA ALA A 245 -9.68 -11.87 -14.65
C ALA A 245 -9.08 -13.16 -14.05
N GLY A 246 -9.49 -14.32 -14.54
CA GLY A 246 -8.97 -15.62 -14.15
C GLY A 246 -9.75 -16.35 -13.06
N PRO A 247 -9.23 -17.49 -12.61
CA PRO A 247 -9.90 -18.31 -11.60
C PRO A 247 -9.92 -17.62 -10.22
N ARG A 248 -10.78 -18.14 -9.34
CA ARG A 248 -10.87 -17.81 -7.90
C ARG A 248 -10.21 -18.87 -7.01
N THR A 249 -9.91 -20.02 -7.58
CA THR A 249 -9.25 -21.15 -6.93
C THR A 249 -7.74 -21.03 -7.06
N LEU A 250 -7.01 -22.03 -6.57
CA LEU A 250 -5.54 -22.10 -6.64
C LEU A 250 -4.99 -22.37 -8.04
N THR A 251 -5.86 -22.49 -9.06
CA THR A 251 -5.41 -22.69 -10.43
C THR A 251 -4.73 -21.44 -10.97
N LEU A 252 -3.65 -21.64 -11.73
CA LEU A 252 -2.91 -20.52 -12.31
C LEU A 252 -3.72 -19.87 -13.44
N PRO A 253 -3.82 -18.54 -13.49
CA PRO A 253 -4.47 -17.83 -14.59
C PRO A 253 -3.65 -17.96 -15.88
N THR A 254 -4.35 -17.89 -17.02
CA THR A 254 -3.70 -17.74 -18.34
C THR A 254 -3.01 -16.37 -18.46
N ILE A 255 -2.20 -16.19 -19.53
CA ILE A 255 -1.61 -14.89 -19.87
C ILE A 255 -2.69 -13.81 -19.99
N SER A 256 -3.72 -14.07 -20.81
CA SER A 256 -4.82 -13.14 -21.05
C SER A 256 -5.54 -12.76 -19.75
N GLN A 257 -5.87 -13.75 -18.92
CA GLN A 257 -6.52 -13.52 -17.63
C GLN A 257 -5.65 -12.68 -16.68
N SER A 258 -4.33 -12.90 -16.67
CA SER A 258 -3.38 -12.13 -15.87
C SER A 258 -3.29 -10.68 -16.35
N LEU A 259 -3.26 -10.46 -17.67
CA LEU A 259 -3.23 -9.12 -18.26
C LEU A 259 -4.55 -8.36 -18.00
N TRP A 260 -5.70 -9.02 -18.16
CA TRP A 260 -7.01 -8.45 -17.81
C TRP A 260 -7.08 -8.08 -16.34
N ARG A 261 -6.63 -8.97 -15.45
CA ARG A 261 -6.60 -8.73 -14.00
C ARG A 261 -5.79 -7.48 -13.68
N VAL A 262 -4.53 -7.43 -14.10
CA VAL A 262 -3.63 -6.29 -13.82
C VAL A 262 -4.19 -4.98 -14.37
N THR A 263 -4.76 -5.01 -15.58
CA THR A 263 -5.33 -3.84 -16.23
C THR A 263 -6.57 -3.32 -15.50
N LEU A 264 -7.52 -4.21 -15.19
CA LEU A 264 -8.73 -3.86 -14.46
C LEU A 264 -8.41 -3.40 -13.04
N GLU A 265 -7.47 -4.03 -12.36
CA GLU A 265 -7.03 -3.61 -11.04
C GLU A 265 -6.42 -2.21 -11.04
N ALA A 266 -5.54 -1.92 -12.01
CA ALA A 266 -4.95 -0.59 -12.17
C ALA A 266 -6.02 0.47 -12.49
N ALA A 267 -6.96 0.15 -13.38
CA ALA A 267 -8.06 1.04 -13.75
C ALA A 267 -8.98 1.35 -12.56
N VAL A 268 -9.43 0.32 -11.83
CA VAL A 268 -10.26 0.47 -10.62
C VAL A 268 -9.53 1.32 -9.59
N ALA A 269 -8.26 1.05 -9.31
CA ALA A 269 -7.48 1.80 -8.33
C ALA A 269 -7.31 3.27 -8.73
N VAL A 270 -7.06 3.58 -10.01
CA VAL A 270 -6.95 4.95 -10.52
C VAL A 270 -8.29 5.68 -10.40
N LEU A 271 -9.39 5.07 -10.88
CA LEU A 271 -10.72 5.67 -10.87
C LEU A 271 -11.22 5.92 -9.44
N LEU A 272 -10.90 5.02 -8.51
CA LEU A 272 -11.23 5.17 -7.10
C LEU A 272 -10.44 6.32 -6.45
N VAL A 273 -9.13 6.42 -6.72
CA VAL A 273 -8.24 7.35 -5.99
C VAL A 273 -8.21 8.75 -6.62
N ALA A 274 -8.35 8.87 -7.94
CA ALA A 274 -8.22 10.15 -8.66
C ALA A 274 -9.13 11.28 -8.13
N PRO A 275 -10.43 11.05 -7.81
CA PRO A 275 -11.32 12.08 -7.25
C PRO A 275 -10.83 12.68 -5.92
N PHE A 276 -10.05 11.91 -5.16
CA PHE A 276 -9.51 12.34 -3.86
C PHE A 276 -8.11 12.93 -4.01
N ALA A 277 -7.29 12.39 -4.92
CA ALA A 277 -5.92 12.85 -5.14
C ALA A 277 -5.83 14.19 -5.91
N LEU A 278 -6.68 14.34 -6.94
CA LEU A 278 -6.63 15.42 -7.93
C LEU A 278 -7.80 16.42 -7.82
N ALA A 279 -8.85 16.08 -7.05
CA ALA A 279 -10.01 16.94 -6.87
C ALA A 279 -10.42 17.07 -5.39
N SER A 280 -9.48 17.00 -4.44
CA SER A 280 -9.81 17.12 -3.01
C SER A 280 -10.55 18.42 -2.68
N ARG A 281 -11.81 18.33 -2.22
CA ARG A 281 -12.62 19.44 -1.69
C ARG A 281 -13.12 19.04 -0.30
N PRO A 282 -12.62 19.67 0.79
CA PRO A 282 -12.99 19.29 2.15
C PRO A 282 -14.50 19.24 2.40
N ASP A 283 -15.25 20.13 1.75
CA ASP A 283 -16.71 20.25 1.92
C ASP A 283 -17.54 19.26 1.11
N SER A 284 -16.93 18.56 0.14
CA SER A 284 -17.66 17.59 -0.68
C SER A 284 -18.08 16.36 0.14
N LEU A 285 -19.28 15.83 -0.11
CA LEU A 285 -19.82 14.65 0.56
C LEU A 285 -18.82 13.49 0.57
N ARG A 286 -18.17 13.20 -0.57
CA ARG A 286 -17.17 12.13 -0.69
C ARG A 286 -15.99 12.30 0.29
N ASN A 287 -15.51 13.53 0.47
CA ASN A 287 -14.41 13.82 1.39
C ASN A 287 -14.90 13.85 2.84
N ARG A 288 -16.16 14.23 3.10
CA ARG A 288 -16.76 14.10 4.44
C ARG A 288 -16.93 12.64 4.85
N VAL A 289 -17.37 11.77 3.93
CA VAL A 289 -17.56 10.34 4.19
C VAL A 289 -16.22 9.65 4.43
N LEU A 290 -15.24 9.79 3.54
CA LEU A 290 -13.95 9.10 3.71
C LEU A 290 -12.97 9.83 4.63
N GLY A 291 -13.10 11.15 4.76
CA GLY A 291 -12.24 11.99 5.59
C GLY A 291 -12.79 12.25 6.99
N ASN A 292 -13.85 11.56 7.41
CA ASN A 292 -14.35 11.67 8.78
C ASN A 292 -13.29 11.19 9.80
N PRO A 293 -13.35 11.66 11.07
CA PRO A 293 -12.33 11.34 12.06
C PRO A 293 -12.12 9.84 12.32
N VAL A 294 -13.20 9.05 12.25
CA VAL A 294 -13.16 7.59 12.44
C VAL A 294 -12.46 6.92 11.26
N ALA A 295 -12.86 7.22 10.02
CA ALA A 295 -12.23 6.68 8.83
C ALA A 295 -10.74 7.07 8.74
N ALA A 296 -10.40 8.32 9.06
CA ALA A 296 -9.01 8.76 9.12
C ALA A 296 -8.22 8.10 10.26
N TYR A 297 -8.85 7.75 11.39
CA TYR A 297 -8.20 6.98 12.44
C TYR A 297 -7.97 5.52 12.05
N LEU A 298 -8.99 4.85 11.51
CA LEU A 298 -8.87 3.50 10.96
C LEU A 298 -7.80 3.43 9.86
N GLY A 299 -7.69 4.49 9.04
CA GLY A 299 -6.64 4.64 8.03
C GLY A 299 -5.23 4.69 8.62
N ARG A 300 -5.05 5.36 9.76
CA ARG A 300 -3.76 5.44 10.45
C ARG A 300 -3.32 4.09 11.04
N ILE A 301 -4.26 3.32 11.59
CA ILE A 301 -3.98 1.98 12.16
C ILE A 301 -4.07 0.85 11.12
N SER A 302 -4.42 1.16 9.87
CA SER A 302 -4.66 0.17 8.80
C SER A 302 -3.47 -0.77 8.56
N TYR A 303 -2.24 -0.29 8.75
CA TYR A 303 -1.05 -1.12 8.65
C TYR A 303 -0.99 -2.19 9.75
N SER A 304 -1.19 -1.81 11.01
CA SER A 304 -1.26 -2.78 12.11
C SER A 304 -2.40 -3.77 11.91
N PHE A 305 -3.55 -3.30 11.40
CA PHE A 305 -4.69 -4.17 11.08
C PHE A 305 -4.36 -5.17 9.97
N PHE A 306 -3.68 -4.70 8.93
CA PHE A 306 -3.15 -5.57 7.88
C PHE A 306 -2.16 -6.62 8.40
N LEU A 307 -1.35 -6.32 9.42
CA LEU A 307 -0.45 -7.33 9.98
C LEU A 307 -1.17 -8.35 10.85
N TRP A 308 -2.05 -7.90 11.75
CA TRP A 308 -2.66 -8.75 12.77
C TRP A 308 -3.79 -9.66 12.26
N HIS A 309 -4.49 -9.30 11.18
CA HIS A 309 -5.72 -10.00 10.83
C HIS A 309 -5.51 -11.49 10.50
N ALA A 310 -4.49 -11.84 9.73
CA ALA A 310 -4.29 -13.23 9.32
C ALA A 310 -3.78 -14.14 10.46
N PRO A 311 -2.84 -13.71 11.33
CA PRO A 311 -2.51 -14.49 12.53
C PRO A 311 -3.73 -14.68 13.45
N VAL A 312 -4.58 -13.65 13.60
CA VAL A 312 -5.79 -13.73 14.42
C VAL A 312 -6.81 -14.72 13.83
N ILE A 313 -7.09 -14.64 12.52
CA ILE A 313 -7.96 -15.61 11.83
C ILE A 313 -7.42 -17.04 12.01
N THR A 314 -6.11 -17.20 11.81
CA THR A 314 -5.43 -18.50 11.93
C THR A 314 -5.51 -19.06 13.35
N LEU A 315 -5.25 -18.23 14.35
CA LEU A 315 -5.35 -18.60 15.75
C LEU A 315 -6.77 -19.06 16.09
N GLN A 316 -7.79 -18.31 15.66
CA GLN A 316 -9.19 -18.69 15.87
C GLN A 316 -9.49 -20.06 15.27
N LEU A 317 -9.09 -20.33 14.02
CA LEU A 317 -9.34 -21.61 13.36
C LEU A 317 -8.61 -22.78 14.03
N LYS A 318 -7.37 -22.56 14.50
CA LYS A 318 -6.63 -23.56 15.27
C LYS A 318 -7.32 -23.87 16.60
N LEU A 319 -7.84 -22.85 17.30
CA LEU A 319 -8.55 -23.02 18.57
C LEU A 319 -9.91 -23.72 18.41
N THR A 320 -10.62 -23.47 17.31
CA THR A 320 -11.91 -24.11 17.03
C THR A 320 -11.78 -25.48 16.35
N GLY A 321 -10.58 -25.86 15.92
CA GLY A 321 -10.35 -27.09 15.14
C GLY A 321 -11.04 -27.07 13.77
N ALA A 322 -11.39 -25.89 13.27
CA ALA A 322 -12.09 -25.76 11.99
C ALA A 322 -11.18 -26.22 10.84
N PRO A 323 -11.67 -27.09 9.93
CA PRO A 323 -10.88 -27.51 8.79
C PRO A 323 -10.55 -26.31 7.88
N PRO A 324 -9.44 -26.38 7.10
CA PRO A 324 -9.15 -25.39 6.08
C PRO A 324 -10.36 -25.20 5.16
N PHE A 325 -10.71 -23.94 4.90
CA PHE A 325 -11.82 -23.56 4.02
C PHE A 325 -13.23 -23.96 4.51
N ALA A 326 -13.40 -24.29 5.80
CA ALA A 326 -14.68 -24.80 6.33
C ALA A 326 -15.19 -24.09 7.60
N GLY A 327 -14.65 -22.90 7.94
CA GLY A 327 -15.10 -22.14 9.11
C GLY A 327 -16.47 -21.45 8.96
N ASP A 328 -17.11 -21.13 10.08
CA ASP A 328 -18.29 -20.25 10.08
C ASP A 328 -17.86 -18.80 9.77
N PHE A 329 -18.34 -18.27 8.65
CA PHE A 329 -17.99 -16.93 8.17
C PHE A 329 -18.32 -15.85 9.20
N THR A 330 -19.50 -15.92 9.83
CA THR A 330 -19.97 -14.86 10.73
C THR A 330 -19.13 -14.83 12.00
N SER A 331 -18.91 -15.98 12.63
CA SER A 331 -18.05 -16.12 13.81
C SER A 331 -16.61 -15.68 13.52
N VAL A 332 -16.01 -16.15 12.41
CA VAL A 332 -14.65 -15.75 12.05
C VAL A 332 -14.58 -14.26 11.76
N ALA A 333 -15.55 -13.69 11.05
CA ALA A 333 -15.59 -12.25 10.79
C ALA A 333 -15.65 -11.44 12.10
N VAL A 334 -16.65 -11.68 12.93
CA VAL A 334 -16.87 -10.85 14.13
C VAL A 334 -15.70 -10.95 15.10
N VAL A 335 -15.25 -12.17 15.42
CA VAL A 335 -14.17 -12.38 16.38
C VAL A 335 -12.84 -11.82 15.84
N SER A 336 -12.48 -12.16 14.60
CA SER A 336 -11.22 -11.67 14.03
C SER A 336 -11.21 -10.16 13.85
N PHE A 337 -12.33 -9.53 13.48
CA PHE A 337 -12.42 -8.08 13.36
C PHE A 337 -12.15 -7.39 14.71
N LEU A 338 -12.85 -7.80 15.77
CA LEU A 338 -12.72 -7.20 17.10
C LEU A 338 -11.31 -7.39 17.66
N ALA A 339 -10.79 -8.62 17.62
CA ALA A 339 -9.45 -8.92 18.12
C ALA A 339 -8.36 -8.16 17.33
N THR A 340 -8.46 -8.16 16.00
CA THR A 340 -7.52 -7.42 15.14
C THR A 340 -7.58 -5.93 15.41
N LEU A 341 -8.78 -5.35 15.56
CA LEU A 341 -8.94 -3.93 15.84
C LEU A 341 -8.26 -3.54 17.16
N LEU A 342 -8.48 -4.31 18.23
CA LEU A 342 -7.87 -4.07 19.54
C LEU A 342 -6.34 -4.18 19.47
N LEU A 343 -5.81 -5.24 18.87
CA LEU A 343 -4.36 -5.43 18.69
C LEU A 343 -3.74 -4.34 17.81
N SER A 344 -4.48 -3.86 16.82
CA SER A 344 -4.04 -2.78 15.93
C SER A 344 -3.94 -1.46 16.66
N VAL A 345 -4.93 -1.12 17.48
CA VAL A 345 -4.90 0.07 18.32
C VAL A 345 -3.73 -0.01 19.31
N GLY A 346 -3.57 -1.14 20.00
CA GLY A 346 -2.47 -1.35 20.95
C GLY A 346 -1.10 -1.22 20.29
N SER A 347 -0.83 -2.00 19.24
CA SER A 347 0.46 -1.98 18.54
C SER A 347 0.75 -0.64 17.85
N TYR A 348 -0.26 0.06 17.34
CA TYR A 348 -0.08 1.38 16.77
C TYR A 348 0.43 2.38 17.81
N HIS A 349 -0.20 2.46 18.98
CA HIS A 349 0.19 3.45 20.00
C HIS A 349 1.42 3.05 20.81
N LEU A 350 1.64 1.75 21.03
CA LEU A 350 2.72 1.24 21.86
C LEU A 350 4.01 0.95 21.09
N VAL A 351 3.94 0.71 19.78
CA VAL A 351 5.10 0.31 18.97
C VAL A 351 5.31 1.27 17.80
N GLU A 352 4.31 1.46 16.95
CA GLU A 352 4.45 2.26 15.73
C GLU A 352 4.73 3.74 16.02
N VAL A 353 3.89 4.36 16.86
CA VAL A 353 4.02 5.78 17.20
C VAL A 353 5.34 6.09 17.90
N PRO A 354 5.80 5.34 18.92
CA PRO A 354 7.11 5.52 19.52
C PRO A 354 8.27 5.40 18.52
N ALA A 355 8.25 4.38 17.64
CA ALA A 355 9.27 4.21 16.62
C ALA A 355 9.34 5.42 15.66
N LEU A 356 8.19 5.94 15.23
CA LEU A 356 8.12 7.13 14.39
C LEU A 356 8.60 8.40 15.11
N ARG A 357 8.39 8.52 16.42
CA ARG A 357 8.90 9.64 17.24
C ARG A 357 10.43 9.61 17.34
N LEU A 358 11.04 8.45 17.55
CA LEU A 358 12.51 8.28 17.58
C LEU A 358 13.17 8.79 16.29
N GLY A 359 12.53 8.56 15.14
CA GLY A 359 13.00 9.07 13.85
C GLY A 359 12.94 10.60 13.70
N ARG A 360 12.11 11.30 14.49
CA ARG A 360 12.00 12.77 14.49
C ARG A 360 13.10 13.43 15.32
N HIS A 361 13.42 12.88 16.49
CA HIS A 361 14.44 13.43 17.40
C HIS A 361 15.86 13.40 16.83
N ARG A 362 16.22 12.35 16.08
CA ARG A 362 17.52 12.29 15.36
C ARG A 362 17.61 13.18 14.11
N SER A 363 16.57 13.94 13.80
CA SER A 363 16.41 14.69 12.54
C SER A 363 16.19 16.19 12.72
N ALA A 364 16.26 16.73 13.94
CA ALA A 364 16.30 18.18 14.14
C ALA A 364 17.69 18.69 13.70
N PRO A 365 17.79 19.67 12.79
CA PRO A 365 19.04 20.40 12.66
C PRO A 365 19.36 21.02 14.01
N SER A 366 20.60 20.89 14.50
CA SER A 366 21.12 21.80 15.51
C SER A 366 20.88 23.21 15.00
N LEU A 367 20.11 24.00 15.75
CA LEU A 367 19.96 25.43 15.47
C LEU A 367 21.38 26.01 15.36
N PRO A 368 21.67 26.85 14.35
CA PRO A 368 22.90 27.64 14.39
C PRO A 368 22.94 28.40 15.72
N PRO A 369 24.11 28.51 16.39
CA PRO A 369 24.21 29.35 17.57
C PRO A 369 23.70 30.74 17.21
N THR A 370 22.74 31.22 17.99
CA THR A 370 22.18 32.57 17.85
C THR A 370 23.33 33.57 17.81
N PRO A 371 23.41 34.48 16.82
CA PRO A 371 24.41 35.54 16.85
C PRO A 371 24.31 36.27 18.19
N ALA A 372 25.44 36.41 18.89
CA ALA A 372 25.49 37.15 20.14
C ALA A 372 24.88 38.55 19.92
N ALA A 373 23.95 38.93 20.80
CA ALA A 373 23.33 40.25 20.74
C ALA A 373 24.42 41.35 20.75
N PRO A 374 24.31 42.39 19.91
CA PRO A 374 25.25 43.50 19.95
C PRO A 374 25.26 44.11 21.36
N ARG A 375 26.47 44.28 21.93
CA ARG A 375 26.64 44.95 23.22
C ARG A 375 26.08 46.38 23.12
N PRO A 376 25.36 46.89 24.13
CA PRO A 376 24.92 48.27 24.14
C PRO A 376 26.12 49.20 24.02
N VAL A 377 26.08 50.12 23.06
CA VAL A 377 27.05 51.20 22.95
C VAL A 377 26.84 52.11 24.16
N ALA A 378 27.88 52.28 24.97
CA ALA A 378 27.85 53.23 26.08
C ALA A 378 27.64 54.65 25.52
N PRO A 379 26.80 55.50 26.14
CA PRO A 379 26.63 56.88 25.71
C PRO A 379 27.98 57.61 25.84
N ALA A 380 28.37 58.31 24.78
CA ALA A 380 29.58 59.11 24.74
C ALA A 380 29.47 60.32 25.70
N PRO A 381 30.58 60.75 26.32
CA PRO A 381 30.62 61.81 27.32
C PRO A 381 30.31 63.20 26.76
#